data_AF-A0A0F7ZV33-F1
#
_entry.id   AF-A0A0F7ZV33-F1
#
_cell.length_a   1.000
_cell.length_b   1.000
_cell.length_c   1.000
_cell.angle_alpha   90.00
_cell.angle_beta   90.00
_cell.angle_gamma   90.00
#
_symmetry.space_group_name_H-M   'P 1'
#
loop_
_entity.id
_entity.type
_entity.pdbx_description
1 polymer ?
#
loop_
_entity_poly.entity_id
_entity_poly.type
_entity_poly.pdbx_seq_one_letter_code
_entity_poly.pdbx_strand_id
1 'polypeptide(L)' 'MPITDGLQPPLSEAERKICKSYGGWTSFMQSMGLKPWDDDDAAEGKAIIAAFASDNEQDTTADETNKTT' A
#
# COMPACT_ATOMS: atom_id res chain seq x y z
N MET A 1 -0.82 -14.58 -9.58
CA MET A 1 -1.91 -14.78 -8.60
C MET A 1 -3.11 -13.95 -9.06
N PRO A 2 -4.35 -14.43 -8.91
CA PRO A 2 -5.54 -13.67 -9.31
C PRO A 2 -5.61 -12.34 -8.55
N ILE A 3 -6.02 -11.30 -9.26
CA ILE A 3 -6.15 -9.91 -8.80
C ILE A 3 -7.20 -9.91 -7.68
N THR A 4 -6.76 -9.88 -6.42
CA THR A 4 -7.63 -9.81 -5.22
C THR A 4 -8.02 -8.37 -4.86
N ASP A 5 -7.91 -7.47 -5.83
CA ASP A 5 -8.25 -6.04 -5.76
C ASP A 5 -9.77 -5.77 -5.68
N GLY A 6 -10.61 -6.80 -5.57
CA GLY A 6 -12.06 -6.66 -5.55
C GLY A 6 -12.63 -6.04 -4.26
N LEU A 7 -11.82 -5.95 -3.20
CA LEU A 7 -12.18 -5.31 -1.93
C LEU A 7 -11.47 -3.97 -1.73
N GLN A 8 -10.75 -3.46 -2.75
CA GLN A 8 -10.09 -2.17 -2.58
C GLN A 8 -11.17 -1.07 -2.54
N PRO A 9 -11.22 -0.25 -1.48
CA PRO A 9 -12.04 0.96 -1.49
C PRO A 9 -11.53 1.91 -2.58
N PRO A 10 -12.30 2.91 -3.02
CA PRO A 10 -11.80 3.92 -3.95
C PRO A 10 -10.59 4.63 -3.32
N LEU A 11 -9.40 4.25 -3.79
CA LEU A 11 -8.10 4.71 -3.35
C LEU A 11 -7.56 5.74 -4.36
N SER A 12 -6.94 6.79 -3.83
CA SER A 12 -6.20 7.80 -4.58
C SER A 12 -5.00 7.17 -5.30
N GLU A 13 -4.47 7.83 -6.32
CA GLU A 13 -3.33 7.32 -7.10
C GLU A 13 -2.09 7.06 -6.24
N ALA A 14 -1.84 7.89 -5.23
CA ALA A 14 -0.73 7.73 -4.28
C ALA A 14 -0.90 6.45 -3.44
N GLU A 15 -2.09 6.24 -2.88
CA GLU A 15 -2.42 5.05 -2.09
C GLU A 15 -2.33 3.79 -2.96
N ARG A 16 -2.85 3.84 -4.20
CA ARG A 16 -2.78 2.72 -5.15
C ARG A 16 -1.34 2.37 -5.54
N LYS A 17 -0.43 3.35 -5.59
CA LYS A 17 0.99 3.14 -5.90
C LYS A 17 1.69 2.38 -4.77
N ILE A 18 1.44 2.76 -3.52
CA ILE A 18 1.95 2.04 -2.33
C ILE A 18 1.38 0.63 -2.29
N CYS A 19 0.07 0.52 -2.45
CA CYS A 19 -0.64 -0.76 -2.49
C CYS A 19 -0.02 -1.71 -3.52
N LYS A 20 0.25 -1.18 -4.72
CA LYS A 20 0.87 -1.92 -5.82
C LYS A 20 2.32 -2.32 -5.53
N SER A 21 3.10 -1.48 -4.84
CA SER A 21 4.45 -1.86 -4.37
C SER A 21 4.42 -3.04 -3.39
N TYR A 22 3.36 -3.16 -2.57
CA TYR A 22 3.15 -4.29 -1.67
C TYR A 22 2.54 -5.53 -2.35
N GLY A 23 2.16 -5.46 -3.62
CA GLY A 23 1.51 -6.57 -4.34
C GLY A 23 -0.02 -6.54 -4.36
N GLY A 24 -0.63 -5.43 -3.90
CA GLY A 24 -2.08 -5.19 -3.89
C GLY A 24 -2.64 -5.03 -2.48
N TRP A 25 -3.93 -4.68 -2.39
CA TRP A 25 -4.64 -4.35 -1.14
C TRP A 25 -4.60 -5.48 -0.12
N THR A 26 -4.83 -6.70 -0.59
CA THR A 26 -4.75 -7.94 0.19
C THR A 26 -3.36 -8.22 0.72
N SER A 27 -2.31 -8.05 -0.08
CA SER A 27 -0.92 -8.27 0.35
C SER A 27 -0.45 -7.20 1.33
N PHE A 28 -0.88 -5.96 1.13
CA PHE A 28 -0.65 -4.87 2.07
C PHE A 28 -1.32 -5.16 3.43
N MET A 29 -2.61 -5.49 3.45
CA MET A 29 -3.31 -5.81 4.70
C MET A 29 -2.75 -7.06 5.36
N GLN A 30 -2.40 -8.09 4.59
CA GLN A 30 -1.73 -9.28 5.13
C GLN A 30 -0.38 -8.94 5.79
N SER A 31 0.37 -7.98 5.23
CA SER A 31 1.64 -7.50 5.79
C SER A 31 1.43 -6.69 7.08
N MET A 32 0.29 -6.01 7.20
CA MET A 32 -0.13 -5.28 8.41
C MET A 32 -0.85 -6.17 9.43
N GLY A 33 -1.10 -7.45 9.11
CA GLY A 33 -1.86 -8.37 9.96
C GLY A 33 -3.36 -8.09 10.02
N LEU A 34 -3.88 -7.31 9.08
CA LEU A 34 -5.28 -6.88 8.97
C LEU A 34 -6.08 -7.81 8.06
N LYS A 35 -7.38 -7.96 8.32
CA LYS A 35 -8.27 -8.81 7.53
C LYS A 35 -9.03 -7.99 6.47
N PRO A 36 -8.85 -8.28 5.16
CA PRO A 36 -9.56 -7.57 4.09
C PRO A 36 -11.09 -7.64 4.12
N TRP A 37 -11.63 -8.69 4.74
CA TRP A 37 -13.05 -8.97 4.82
C TRP A 37 -13.71 -8.40 6.09
N ASP A 38 -12.94 -7.76 6.95
CA ASP A 38 -13.42 -7.10 8.17
C ASP A 38 -13.43 -5.60 7.90
N ASP A 39 -14.61 -4.97 8.01
CA ASP A 39 -14.80 -3.57 7.65
C ASP A 39 -13.99 -2.64 8.57
N ASP A 40 -13.80 -3.02 9.84
CA ASP A 40 -12.99 -2.26 10.80
C ASP A 40 -11.50 -2.31 10.41
N ASP A 41 -10.98 -3.49 10.09
CA ASP A 41 -9.60 -3.66 9.64
C ASP A 41 -9.36 -3.01 8.25
N ALA A 42 -10.37 -3.00 7.37
CA ALA A 42 -10.28 -2.33 6.09
C ALA A 42 -10.20 -0.80 6.24
N ALA A 43 -10.92 -0.24 7.23
CA ALA A 43 -10.82 1.18 7.57
C ALA A 43 -9.44 1.52 8.16
N GLU A 44 -8.92 0.69 9.05
CA GLU A 44 -7.56 0.81 9.61
C GLU A 44 -6.50 0.73 8.50
N GLY A 45 -6.60 -0.26 7.61
CA GLY A 45 -5.72 -0.40 6.45
C GLY A 45 -5.74 0.82 5.54
N LYS A 46 -6.91 1.46 5.39
CA LYS A 46 -7.06 2.68 4.61
C LYS A 46 -6.40 3.88 5.32
N ALA A 47 -6.52 3.99 6.64
CA ALA A 47 -5.85 5.02 7.40
C ALA A 47 -4.32 4.88 7.32
N ILE A 48 -3.81 3.65 7.40
CA ILE A 48 -2.37 3.37 7.28
C ILE A 48 -1.89 3.74 5.89
N ILE A 49 -2.55 3.27 4.81
CA ILE A 49 -2.09 3.58 3.45
C ILE A 49 -2.19 5.08 3.13
N ALA A 50 -3.17 5.79 3.70
CA ALA A 50 -3.29 7.25 3.58
C ALA A 50 -2.14 7.97 4.33
N ALA A 51 -1.74 7.46 5.50
CA ALA A 51 -0.58 7.96 6.23
C ALA A 51 0.72 7.72 5.45
N PHE A 52 0.91 6.51 4.90
CA PHE A 52 2.04 6.20 4.01
C PHE A 52 2.02 7.06 2.75
N ALA A 53 0.84 7.34 2.17
CA ALA A 53 0.74 8.21 0.99
C ALA A 53 1.17 9.64 1.32
N SER A 54 0.75 10.15 2.48
CA SER A 54 1.13 11.48 2.96
C SER A 54 2.62 11.60 3.31
N ASP A 55 3.22 10.52 3.83
CA ASP A 55 4.65 10.46 4.19
C ASP A 55 5.53 10.24 2.94
N ASN A 56 5.09 9.41 2.00
CA ASN A 56 5.80 9.08 0.76
C ASN A 56 5.77 10.23 -0.29
N GLU A 57 4.97 11.28 -0.08
CA GLU A 57 5.11 12.54 -0.83
C GLU A 57 6.43 13.28 -0.51
N GLN A 58 7.17 12.86 0.53
CA GLN A 58 8.52 13.36 0.86
C GLN A 58 9.66 12.47 0.35
N ASP A 59 9.40 11.25 -0.13
CA ASP A 59 10.45 10.25 -0.44
C ASP A 59 10.48 9.89 -1.95
N THR A 60 10.82 10.87 -2.78
CA THR A 60 11.34 10.59 -4.13
C THR A 60 12.76 11.14 -4.27
N THR A 61 13.64 10.86 -3.32
CA THR A 61 15.09 10.99 -3.51
C THR A 61 15.82 9.94 -2.67
N ALA A 62 16.01 8.73 -3.22
CA ALA A 62 17.25 7.94 -3.15
C ALA A 62 16.96 6.44 -3.28
N ASP A 63 16.97 5.93 -4.51
CA ASP A 63 17.72 4.69 -4.75
C ASP A 63 18.66 4.93 -5.94
N GLU A 64 19.72 5.67 -5.65
CA GLU A 64 20.98 5.60 -6.37
C GLU A 64 21.86 4.61 -5.61
N THR A 65 21.56 3.30 -5.70
CA THR A 65 22.55 2.28 -5.32
C THR A 65 23.51 2.07 -6.48
N ASN A 66 24.55 2.91 -6.48
CA ASN A 66 25.75 2.80 -7.27
C ASN A 66 26.25 1.34 -7.34
N LYS A 67 26.16 0.72 -8.52
CA LYS A 67 26.92 -0.49 -8.85
C LYS A 67 28.38 -0.06 -9.10
N THR A 68 29.14 0.09 -8.02
CA THR A 68 30.59 0.34 -8.04
C THR A 68 31.33 -0.91 -8.51
N THR A 69 32.12 -0.73 -9.58
CA THR A 69 33.36 -1.43 -9.99
C THR A 69 33.36 -2.95 -10.09
#